data_AF-A0A7I8LF17-F1
#
_entry.id   AF-A0A7I8LF17-F1
#
_cell.length_a   1.000
_cell.length_b   1.000
_cell.length_c   1.000
_cell.angle_alpha   90.00
_cell.angle_beta   90.00
_cell.angle_gamma   90.00
#
_symmetry.space_group_name_H-M   'P 1'
#
loop_
_entity.id
_entity.type
_entity.pdbx_description
1 polymer ?
#
loop_
_entity_poly.entity_id
_entity_poly.type
_entity_poly.pdbx_seq_one_letter_code
_entity_poly.pdbx_strand_id
1 'polypeptide(L)'
;MSPQKWSQMVEAGLRNLQALKVIWAGSWIDSCLGILTSLQELELTGVDGCHHRALSSSLPKLSLLKKLSLDGWSIPAYLWTPSSFPFLEQRSSYGDQWPPNLTELTLWRTKLNRNWIVALENLRELTYLYLGLLFYKGNEMICT
;
A
#
# COMPACT_ATOMS: atom_id res chain seq x y z
N MET A 1 11.50 16.11 -2.56
CA MET A 1 10.51 17.18 -2.79
C MET A 1 9.78 17.45 -1.48
N SER A 2 9.57 18.71 -1.08
CA SER A 2 9.00 19.02 0.24
C SER A 2 7.48 18.78 0.32
N PRO A 3 6.91 18.47 1.51
CA PRO A 3 5.46 18.30 1.71
C PRO A 3 4.62 19.51 1.31
N GLN A 4 5.16 20.72 1.51
CA GLN A 4 4.49 21.98 1.18
C GLN A 4 4.23 22.10 -0.32
N LYS A 5 5.21 21.68 -1.14
CA LYS A 5 5.07 21.69 -2.61
C LYS A 5 4.02 20.70 -3.09
N TRP A 6 3.93 19.53 -2.45
CA TRP A 6 2.86 18.56 -2.72
C TRP A 6 1.48 19.08 -2.35
N SER A 7 1.35 19.70 -1.18
CA SER A 7 0.08 20.26 -0.71
C SER A 7 -0.44 21.33 -1.68
N GLN A 8 0.44 22.22 -2.14
CA GLN A 8 0.11 23.21 -3.17
C GLN A 8 -0.35 22.58 -4.48
N MET A 9 0.27 21.47 -4.92
CA MET A 9 -0.15 20.76 -6.14
C MET A 9 -1.50 20.07 -5.98
N VAL A 10 -1.79 19.51 -4.80
CA VAL A 10 -3.12 18.94 -4.47
C VAL A 10 -4.20 20.02 -4.48
N GLU A 11 -3.91 21.18 -3.89
CA GLU A 11 -4.79 22.35 -3.92
C GLU A 11 -4.95 22.92 -5.34
N ALA A 12 -3.90 22.86 -6.17
CA ALA A 12 -3.90 23.32 -7.56
C ALA A 12 -4.62 22.38 -8.56
N GLY A 13 -5.36 21.37 -8.09
CA GLY A 13 -6.27 20.58 -8.93
C GLY A 13 -5.89 19.12 -9.17
N LEU A 14 -4.88 18.58 -8.48
CA LEU A 14 -4.52 17.15 -8.62
C LEU A 14 -5.53 16.17 -7.98
N ARG A 15 -6.65 16.64 -7.43
CA ARG A 15 -7.69 15.75 -6.87
C ARG A 15 -8.26 14.77 -7.89
N ASN A 16 -8.26 15.14 -9.17
CA ASN A 16 -8.72 14.31 -10.28
C ASN A 16 -7.62 13.43 -10.88
N LEU A 17 -6.43 13.40 -10.28
CA LEU A 17 -5.31 12.61 -10.78
C LEU A 17 -5.65 11.11 -10.73
N GLN A 18 -5.58 10.46 -11.90
CA GLN A 18 -5.90 9.04 -12.03
C GLN A 18 -4.69 8.13 -11.89
N ALA A 19 -3.49 8.64 -12.16
CA ALA A 19 -2.26 7.86 -12.09
C ALA A 19 -1.14 8.67 -11.45
N LEU A 20 -0.46 8.07 -10.48
CA LEU A 20 0.75 8.61 -9.88
C LEU A 20 1.82 7.52 -9.89
N LYS A 21 2.77 7.65 -10.82
CA LYS A 21 3.71 6.59 -11.15
C LYS A 21 5.15 6.96 -10.84
N VAL A 22 5.93 5.96 -10.44
CA VAL A 22 7.39 6.04 -10.22
C VAL A 22 7.78 7.23 -9.32
N ILE A 23 7.05 7.40 -8.21
CA ILE A 23 7.32 8.47 -7.24
C ILE A 23 8.07 7.91 -6.04
N TRP A 24 9.08 8.65 -5.57
CA TRP A 24 9.76 8.31 -4.32
C TRP A 24 8.84 8.55 -3.11
N ALA A 25 8.69 7.53 -2.27
CA ALA A 25 7.95 7.61 -1.03
C ALA A 25 8.59 8.65 -0.11
N GLY A 26 7.77 9.56 0.42
CA GLY A 26 8.26 10.60 1.31
C GLY A 26 7.17 11.10 2.24
N SER A 27 7.49 12.13 3.02
CA SER A 27 6.59 12.70 4.02
C SER A 27 5.29 13.27 3.45
N TRP A 28 5.19 13.48 2.13
CA TRP A 28 3.96 13.88 1.46
C TRP A 28 2.84 12.84 1.56
N ILE A 29 3.18 11.56 1.74
CA ILE A 29 2.19 10.47 1.86
C ILE A 29 1.23 10.73 3.03
N ASP A 30 1.75 11.25 4.14
CA ASP A 30 0.99 11.52 5.36
C ASP A 30 -0.12 12.55 5.13
N SER A 31 0.21 13.64 4.42
CA SER A 31 -0.70 14.77 4.25
C SER A 31 -1.55 14.71 2.99
N CYS A 32 -1.11 14.00 1.94
CA CYS A 32 -1.68 14.16 0.61
C CYS A 32 -2.26 12.87 0.02
N LEU A 33 -1.68 11.70 0.29
CA LEU A 33 -2.05 10.48 -0.44
C LEU A 33 -3.54 10.16 -0.27
N GLY A 34 -4.05 10.19 0.95
CA GLY A 34 -5.47 9.91 1.23
C GLY A 34 -6.48 10.90 0.62
N ILE A 35 -6.03 12.03 0.04
CA ILE A 35 -6.88 13.03 -0.62
C ILE A 35 -7.02 12.71 -2.12
N LEU A 36 -6.12 11.91 -2.69
CA LEU A 36 -6.12 11.53 -4.11
C LEU A 36 -7.13 10.40 -4.38
N THR A 37 -8.40 10.60 -4.03
CA THR A 37 -9.42 9.54 -4.09
C THR A 37 -9.80 9.12 -5.51
N SER A 38 -9.46 9.93 -6.53
CA SER A 38 -9.63 9.58 -7.96
C SER A 38 -8.53 8.70 -8.53
N LEU A 39 -7.51 8.36 -7.72
CA LEU A 39 -6.36 7.59 -8.17
C LEU A 39 -6.77 6.16 -8.47
N GLN A 40 -6.40 5.69 -9.66
CA GLN A 40 -6.61 4.33 -10.14
C GLN A 40 -5.29 3.54 -10.17
N GLU A 41 -4.16 4.22 -10.36
CA GLU A 41 -2.84 3.60 -10.43
C GLU A 41 -1.83 4.34 -9.55
N LEU A 42 -1.22 3.62 -8.59
CA LEU A 42 -0.19 4.14 -7.68
C LEU A 42 1.07 3.29 -7.78
N GLU A 43 2.21 3.94 -8.03
CA GLU A 43 3.52 3.30 -7.96
C GLU A 43 4.48 4.12 -7.10
N LEU A 44 4.91 3.51 -5.99
CA LEU A 44 5.82 4.10 -5.01
C LEU A 44 7.13 3.34 -4.94
N THR A 45 8.24 4.08 -4.93
CA THR A 45 9.60 3.56 -4.76
C THR A 45 10.19 4.06 -3.44
N GLY A 46 11.11 3.30 -2.84
CA GLY A 46 11.76 3.70 -1.59
C GLY A 46 10.85 3.60 -0.37
N VAL A 47 9.85 2.72 -0.38
CA VAL A 47 8.98 2.49 0.79
C VAL A 47 9.77 1.82 1.91
N ASP A 48 9.63 2.36 3.12
CA ASP A 48 10.29 1.86 4.32
C ASP A 48 9.40 2.00 5.56
N GLY A 49 9.95 1.68 6.74
CA GLY A 49 9.26 1.72 8.02
C GLY A 49 8.64 3.06 8.39
N CYS A 50 9.21 4.20 7.97
CA CYS A 50 8.67 5.51 8.36
C CYS A 50 7.36 5.84 7.64
N HIS A 51 7.10 5.20 6.50
CA HIS A 51 5.89 5.40 5.70
C HIS A 51 4.70 4.55 6.16
N HIS A 52 4.91 3.56 7.03
CA HIS A 52 3.89 2.56 7.39
C HIS A 52 2.60 3.19 7.90
N ARG A 53 2.70 4.08 8.89
CA ARG A 53 1.52 4.73 9.47
C ARG A 53 0.73 5.54 8.42
N ALA A 54 1.45 6.29 7.59
CA ALA A 54 0.86 7.14 6.57
C ALA A 54 0.15 6.30 5.49
N LEU A 55 0.78 5.23 5.02
CA LEU A 55 0.18 4.28 4.07
C LEU A 55 -1.06 3.59 4.66
N SER A 56 -1.03 3.19 5.94
CA SER A 56 -2.14 2.50 6.62
C SER A 56 -3.39 3.36 6.67
N SER A 57 -3.21 4.66 6.93
CA SER A 57 -4.31 5.61 7.03
C SER A 57 -4.82 6.11 5.67
N SER A 58 -4.02 5.95 4.61
CA SER A 58 -4.28 6.52 3.29
C SER A 58 -4.81 5.52 2.28
N LEU A 59 -4.20 4.33 2.17
CA LEU A 59 -4.59 3.32 1.17
C LEU A 59 -6.07 2.91 1.23
N PRO A 60 -6.70 2.72 2.41
CA PRO A 60 -8.13 2.38 2.47
C PRO A 60 -9.05 3.45 1.87
N LYS A 61 -8.60 4.72 1.80
CA LYS A 61 -9.37 5.84 1.25
C LYS A 61 -9.35 5.85 -0.28
N LEU A 62 -8.43 5.13 -0.91
CA LEU A 62 -8.26 5.09 -2.36
C LEU A 62 -9.20 4.06 -2.99
N SER A 63 -10.51 4.29 -2.85
CA SER A 63 -11.54 3.32 -3.26
C SER A 63 -11.53 3.04 -4.77
N LEU A 64 -11.02 3.94 -5.60
CA LEU A 64 -10.90 3.74 -7.04
C LEU A 64 -9.58 3.11 -7.47
N LEU A 65 -8.67 2.81 -6.53
CA LEU A 65 -7.37 2.25 -6.84
C LEU A 65 -7.49 0.81 -7.33
N LYS A 66 -7.03 0.59 -8.56
CA LYS A 66 -7.01 -0.72 -9.21
C LYS A 66 -5.61 -1.32 -9.26
N LYS A 67 -4.58 -0.46 -9.39
CA LYS A 67 -3.19 -0.89 -9.50
C LYS A 67 -2.35 -0.26 -8.41
N LEU A 68 -1.64 -1.12 -7.69
CA LEU A 68 -0.72 -0.72 -6.63
C LEU A 68 0.62 -1.40 -6.85
N SER A 69 1.66 -0.60 -7.04
CA SER A 69 3.05 -1.05 -7.05
C SER A 69 3.79 -0.43 -5.88
N LEU A 70 4.33 -1.27 -5.01
CA LEU A 70 5.12 -0.85 -3.87
C LEU A 70 6.51 -1.46 -3.99
N ASP A 71 7.50 -0.61 -4.05
CA ASP A 71 8.90 -0.97 -4.09
C ASP A 71 9.62 -0.42 -2.86
N GLY A 72 10.04 -1.31 -1.97
CA GLY A 72 10.58 -0.92 -0.68
C GLY A 72 11.00 -2.07 0.20
N TRP A 73 11.95 -1.82 1.08
CA TRP A 73 12.65 -2.83 1.89
C TRP A 73 11.85 -3.29 3.11
N SER A 74 10.78 -2.59 3.42
CA SER A 74 9.90 -2.86 4.56
C SER A 74 8.50 -2.45 4.17
N ILE A 75 7.71 -3.42 3.68
CA ILE A 75 6.28 -3.19 3.50
C ILE A 75 5.57 -3.47 4.82
N PRO A 76 4.61 -2.61 5.20
CA PRO A 76 3.99 -2.69 6.50
C PRO A 76 3.36 -4.05 6.80
N ALA A 77 3.69 -4.62 7.96
CA ALA A 77 3.15 -5.89 8.42
C ALA A 77 1.61 -5.88 8.53
N TYR A 78 1.00 -4.70 8.77
CA TYR A 78 -0.44 -4.57 8.88
C TYR A 78 -1.18 -4.92 7.58
N LEU A 79 -0.56 -4.72 6.42
CA LEU A 79 -1.13 -5.13 5.13
C LEU A 79 -1.25 -6.66 5.02
N TRP A 80 -0.49 -7.38 5.84
CA TRP A 80 -0.36 -8.83 5.82
C TRP A 80 -0.97 -9.50 7.05
N THR A 81 -1.53 -8.72 7.98
CA THR A 81 -2.22 -9.27 9.15
C THR A 81 -3.71 -9.41 8.83
N PRO A 82 -4.27 -10.63 8.85
CA PRO A 82 -5.71 -10.82 8.80
C PRO A 82 -6.39 -10.07 9.93
N SER A 83 -7.57 -9.51 9.66
CA SER A 83 -8.42 -8.82 10.64
C SER A 83 -8.94 -9.75 11.75
N SER A 84 -8.72 -11.06 11.64
CA SER A 84 -9.27 -12.11 12.49
C SER A 84 -8.40 -12.53 13.69
N PHE A 85 -7.27 -11.85 13.96
CA PHE A 85 -6.42 -12.19 15.12
C PHE A 85 -6.99 -11.59 16.42
N PRO A 86 -7.47 -12.40 17.39
CA PRO A 86 -8.23 -11.94 18.55
C PRO A 86 -7.39 -11.31 19.68
N PHE A 87 -6.08 -11.16 19.53
CA PHE A 87 -5.18 -10.71 20.61
C PHE A 87 -4.77 -9.23 20.55
N LEU A 88 -5.36 -8.43 19.67
CA LEU A 88 -5.03 -7.01 19.53
C LEU A 88 -6.27 -6.13 19.71
N GLU A 89 -6.86 -6.15 20.90
CA GLU A 89 -8.01 -5.31 21.33
C GLU A 89 -7.73 -3.79 21.32
N GLN A 90 -6.61 -3.34 20.79
CA GLN A 90 -6.22 -1.93 20.71
C GLN A 90 -5.92 -1.44 19.29
N ARG A 91 -6.42 -2.12 18.26
CA ARG A 91 -6.42 -1.51 16.92
C ARG A 91 -7.55 -0.50 16.83
N SER A 92 -7.13 0.76 16.87
CA SER A 92 -7.90 1.91 16.39
C SER A 92 -8.66 1.54 15.11
N SER A 93 -9.91 1.96 15.01
CA SER A 93 -10.90 1.79 13.93
C SER A 93 -10.49 2.28 12.52
N TYR A 94 -9.20 2.28 12.20
CA TYR A 94 -8.61 2.77 10.98
C TYR A 94 -7.86 1.65 10.26
N GLY A 95 -8.43 1.13 9.17
CA GLY A 95 -7.64 0.93 7.96
C GLY A 95 -6.74 -0.30 7.85
N ASP A 96 -7.16 -1.45 8.38
CA ASP A 96 -6.47 -2.74 8.18
C ASP A 96 -6.78 -3.38 6.81
N GLN A 97 -6.97 -2.57 5.77
CA GLN A 97 -7.45 -3.05 4.49
C GLN A 97 -6.68 -2.42 3.35
N TRP A 98 -6.34 -3.26 2.40
CA TRP A 98 -5.96 -2.83 1.08
C TRP A 98 -7.08 -2.01 0.44
N PRO A 99 -6.77 -1.23 -0.62
CA PRO A 99 -7.79 -0.61 -1.43
C PRO A 99 -8.81 -1.67 -1.91
N PRO A 100 -10.13 -1.42 -1.76
CA PRO A 100 -11.15 -2.46 -1.90
C PRO A 100 -11.30 -3.01 -3.32
N ASN A 101 -10.91 -2.23 -4.34
CA ASN A 101 -11.08 -2.57 -5.76
C ASN A 101 -9.74 -2.90 -6.45
N LEU A 102 -8.76 -3.38 -5.67
CA LEU A 102 -7.42 -3.64 -6.17
C LEU A 102 -7.41 -4.88 -7.06
N THR A 103 -7.10 -4.70 -8.35
CA THR A 103 -7.02 -5.78 -9.35
C THR A 103 -5.59 -6.19 -9.66
N GLU A 104 -4.61 -5.28 -9.49
CA GLU A 104 -3.20 -5.54 -9.74
C GLU A 104 -2.34 -5.11 -8.55
N LEU A 105 -1.56 -6.05 -8.02
CA LEU A 105 -0.61 -5.81 -6.93
C LEU A 105 0.79 -6.18 -7.38
N THR A 106 1.71 -5.22 -7.30
CA THR A 106 3.12 -5.41 -7.59
C THR A 106 3.94 -5.08 -6.35
N LEU A 107 4.87 -5.99 -5.99
CA LEU A 107 5.67 -5.91 -4.78
C LEU A 107 7.14 -6.13 -5.12
N TRP A 108 7.97 -5.13 -4.87
CA TRP A 108 9.41 -5.22 -5.04
C TRP A 108 10.14 -5.04 -3.70
N ARG A 109 11.13 -5.91 -3.42
CA ARG A 109 12.03 -5.81 -2.26
C ARG A 109 11.35 -5.88 -0.88
N THR A 110 10.13 -6.40 -0.81
CA THR A 110 9.18 -6.20 0.30
C THR A 110 9.40 -7.06 1.55
N LYS A 111 10.26 -8.10 1.48
CA LYS A 111 10.56 -9.05 2.58
C LYS A 111 9.30 -9.55 3.30
N LEU A 112 8.36 -10.12 2.55
CA LEU A 112 7.09 -10.64 3.05
C LEU A 112 7.29 -11.66 4.18
N ASN A 113 6.44 -11.57 5.22
CA ASN A 113 6.36 -12.53 6.33
C ASN A 113 5.50 -13.74 5.93
N ARG A 114 5.39 -14.79 6.76
CA ARG A 114 4.64 -16.02 6.41
C ARG A 114 3.13 -15.84 6.17
N ASN A 115 2.52 -14.78 6.67
CA ASN A 115 1.06 -14.60 6.64
C ASN A 115 0.57 -13.84 5.40
N TRP A 116 1.48 -13.47 4.50
CA TRP A 116 1.15 -12.65 3.34
C TRP A 116 0.13 -13.29 2.40
N ILE A 117 0.16 -14.62 2.24
CA ILE A 117 -0.79 -15.39 1.41
C ILE A 117 -2.21 -15.23 1.94
N VAL A 118 -2.41 -15.36 3.26
CA VAL A 118 -3.73 -15.20 3.89
C VAL A 118 -4.29 -13.78 3.68
N ALA A 119 -3.43 -12.78 3.66
CA ALA A 119 -3.87 -11.42 3.38
C ALA A 119 -4.28 -11.21 1.91
N LEU A 120 -3.70 -11.96 0.97
CA LEU A 120 -4.13 -11.94 -0.44
C LEU A 120 -5.53 -12.54 -0.61
N GLU A 121 -5.96 -13.48 0.22
CA GLU A 121 -7.33 -14.04 0.17
C GLU A 121 -8.41 -12.96 0.39
N ASN A 122 -8.07 -11.87 1.08
CA ASN A 122 -8.97 -10.74 1.28
C ASN A 122 -9.08 -9.83 0.04
N LEU A 123 -8.21 -10.00 -0.96
CA LEU A 123 -8.20 -9.24 -2.21
C LEU A 123 -9.01 -9.96 -3.28
N ARG A 124 -10.34 -9.96 -3.11
CA ARG A 124 -11.26 -10.74 -3.97
C ARG A 124 -11.22 -10.36 -5.44
N GLU A 125 -10.87 -9.12 -5.75
CA GLU A 125 -10.80 -8.59 -7.12
C GLU A 125 -9.39 -8.74 -7.74
N LEU A 126 -8.41 -9.27 -6.97
CA LEU A 126 -7.03 -9.37 -7.44
C LEU A 126 -6.91 -10.41 -8.56
N THR A 127 -6.49 -9.94 -9.73
CA THR A 127 -6.31 -10.76 -10.94
C THR A 127 -4.84 -10.90 -11.31
N TYR A 128 -4.01 -9.91 -10.98
CA TYR A 128 -2.58 -9.95 -11.25
C TYR A 128 -1.76 -9.69 -9.99
N LEU A 129 -0.83 -10.60 -9.73
CA LEU A 129 0.16 -10.49 -8.67
C LEU A 129 1.56 -10.59 -9.25
N TYR A 130 2.35 -9.53 -9.08
CA TYR A 130 3.75 -9.49 -9.49
C TYR A 130 4.66 -9.41 -8.26
N LEU A 131 5.48 -10.43 -8.08
CA LEU A 131 6.46 -10.52 -7.00
C LEU A 131 7.86 -10.34 -7.58
N GLY A 132 8.42 -9.16 -7.38
CA GLY A 132 9.73 -8.76 -7.89
C GLY A 132 10.88 -9.22 -7.00
N LEU A 133 12.11 -8.76 -7.29
CA LEU A 133 13.32 -9.17 -6.57
C LEU A 133 13.22 -9.05 -5.04
N LEU A 134 13.81 -10.00 -4.31
CA LEU A 134 13.93 -10.00 -2.84
C LEU A 134 12.58 -9.89 -2.09
N PHE A 135 11.51 -10.40 -2.69
CA PHE A 135 10.16 -10.31 -2.12
C PHE A 135 9.95 -11.22 -0.90
N TYR A 136 10.65 -12.35 -0.79
CA TYR A 136 10.44 -13.33 0.28
C TYR A 136 11.69 -13.49 1.14
N LYS A 137 11.50 -13.50 2.47
CA LYS A 137 12.61 -13.65 3.44
C LYS A 137 12.95 -15.12 3.73
N GLY A 138 12.06 -16.05 3.42
CA GLY A 138 12.31 -17.48 3.62
C GLY A 138 13.06 -18.12 2.46
N ASN A 139 13.56 -19.34 2.68
CA ASN A 139 14.30 -20.09 1.66
C ASN A 139 13.36 -20.81 0.66
N GLU A 140 12.11 -21.05 1.04
CA GLU A 140 11.13 -21.81 0.25
C GLU A 140 9.74 -21.18 0.32
N MET A 141 9.10 -21.01 -0.85
CA MET A 141 7.66 -20.79 -0.91
C MET A 141 6.97 -22.13 -0.68
N ILE A 142 6.28 -22.26 0.45
CA ILE A 142 5.48 -23.44 0.76
C ILE A 142 4.03 -23.10 0.41
N CYS A 143 3.50 -23.78 -0.62
CA CYS A 143 2.06 -23.79 -0.88
C CYS A 143 1.44 -24.86 0.02
N THR A 144 0.46 -24.47 0.85
CA THR A 144 -0.39 -25.40 1.62
C THR A 144 -1.77 -25.45 1.01
#